data_AF-A0AB33CJP3-F1
#
_entry.id   AF-A0AB33CJP3-F1
#
_cell.length_a   1.000
_cell.length_b   1.000
_cell.length_c   1.000
_cell.angle_alpha   90.00
_cell.angle_beta   90.00
_cell.angle_gamma   90.00
#
_symmetry.space_group_name_H-M   'P 1'
#
loop_
_entity.id
_entity.type
_entity.pdbx_description
1 polymer ?
#
loop_
_entity_poly.entity_id
_entity_poly.type
_entity_poly.pdbx_seq_one_letter_code
_entity_poly.pdbx_strand_id
1 'polypeptide(L)'
;MTAHARPQIVTLDPAADAAALRALRLACATDTAGATGGVQWDALDPLSLHLAVRAEGQLIASVRLTADRRLDRLGVLPNWRRRGVADQLLAAAVDVARQHGWPSLHACPSPAAEAVFARLGFLPDAGTLSSPERIGQAYDAPGTVVHRRLDGPMAVDSFTAALAATTGLLCAARRQVLIYTRALDPPLFDNAAVLDALRRFATARHDKRVHVLVQDTASAAASSSAMLRLAQRLPSVFRFRAVSDPVDASFASVYVVGDEAYYFRPTGHRFDDGETWLSGAARSRQLEREFAQIWERSALWNEPRALGI
;
A
#
# COMPACT_ATOMS: atom_id res chain seq x y z
N MET A 1 -0.46 -34.92 0.28
CA MET A 1 -0.43 -33.48 -0.05
C MET A 1 -1.64 -33.19 -0.92
N THR A 2 -2.77 -32.85 -0.30
CA THR A 2 -3.99 -32.44 -1.01
C THR A 2 -3.73 -31.15 -1.76
N ALA A 3 -3.88 -31.19 -3.08
CA ALA A 3 -3.83 -30.00 -3.92
C ALA A 3 -4.99 -29.08 -3.51
N HIS A 4 -4.70 -28.08 -2.67
CA HIS A 4 -5.69 -27.07 -2.32
C HIS A 4 -6.05 -26.35 -3.62
N ALA A 5 -7.32 -26.42 -4.02
CA ALA A 5 -7.80 -25.78 -5.23
C ALA A 5 -7.46 -24.28 -5.17
N ARG A 6 -6.97 -23.71 -6.27
CA ARG A 6 -6.59 -22.30 -6.31
C ARG A 6 -7.82 -21.43 -6.02
N PRO A 7 -7.71 -20.44 -5.11
CA PRO A 7 -8.80 -19.50 -4.88
C PRO A 7 -9.19 -18.79 -6.17
N GLN A 8 -10.49 -18.70 -6.46
CA GLN A 8 -11.04 -18.07 -7.65
C GLN A 8 -11.90 -16.88 -7.25
N ILE A 9 -11.72 -15.76 -7.95
CA ILE A 9 -12.54 -14.55 -7.76
C ILE A 9 -13.81 -14.71 -8.59
N VAL A 10 -14.96 -14.50 -7.96
CA VAL A 10 -16.29 -14.59 -8.58
C VAL A 10 -17.09 -13.33 -8.26
N THR A 11 -17.93 -12.94 -9.20
CA THR A 11 -18.99 -11.95 -8.95
C THR A 11 -20.23 -12.71 -8.49
N LEU A 12 -20.89 -12.23 -7.44
CA LEU A 12 -22.09 -12.85 -6.89
C LEU A 12 -23.34 -12.08 -7.30
N ASP A 13 -24.42 -12.82 -7.52
CA ASP A 13 -25.75 -12.24 -7.72
C ASP A 13 -26.36 -11.99 -6.32
N PRO A 14 -26.67 -10.73 -5.96
CA PRO A 14 -27.23 -10.42 -4.64
C PRO A 14 -28.52 -11.17 -4.31
N ALA A 15 -29.34 -11.53 -5.31
CA ALA A 15 -30.59 -12.25 -5.13
C ALA A 15 -30.34 -13.77 -4.97
N ALA A 16 -29.54 -14.37 -5.85
CA ALA A 16 -29.30 -15.81 -5.82
C ALA A 16 -28.33 -16.24 -4.71
N ASP A 17 -27.30 -15.44 -4.43
CA ASP A 17 -26.23 -15.77 -3.48
C ASP A 17 -26.45 -15.17 -2.06
N ALA A 18 -27.61 -14.54 -1.80
CA ALA A 18 -27.89 -13.84 -0.54
C ALA A 18 -27.66 -14.69 0.71
N ALA A 19 -28.13 -15.94 0.70
CA ALA A 19 -27.99 -16.85 1.83
C ALA A 19 -26.52 -17.19 2.11
N ALA A 20 -25.75 -17.44 1.05
CA ALA A 20 -24.33 -17.79 1.15
C ALA A 20 -23.50 -16.59 1.64
N LEU A 21 -23.81 -15.37 1.16
CA LEU A 21 -23.18 -14.14 1.63
C LEU A 21 -23.47 -13.86 3.11
N ARG A 22 -24.72 -14.03 3.56
CA ARG A 22 -25.07 -13.86 4.98
C ARG A 22 -24.32 -14.84 5.87
N ALA A 23 -24.27 -16.11 5.48
CA ALA A 23 -23.53 -17.14 6.22
C ALA A 23 -22.04 -16.81 6.32
N LEU A 24 -21.42 -16.37 5.21
CA LEU A 24 -20.02 -15.95 5.19
C LEU A 24 -19.78 -14.76 6.12
N ARG A 25 -20.60 -13.70 6.04
CA ARG A 25 -20.41 -12.51 6.88
C ARG A 25 -20.56 -12.82 8.36
N LEU A 26 -21.50 -13.70 8.73
CA LEU A 26 -21.65 -14.17 10.10
C LEU A 26 -20.38 -14.92 10.57
N ALA A 27 -19.88 -15.86 9.77
CA ALA A 27 -18.65 -16.60 10.07
C ALA A 27 -17.39 -15.73 10.13
N CYS A 28 -17.37 -14.58 9.42
CA CYS A 28 -16.29 -13.62 9.53
C CYS A 28 -16.35 -12.79 10.82
N ALA A 29 -17.55 -12.57 11.37
CA ALA A 29 -17.80 -11.73 12.53
C ALA A 29 -17.58 -12.43 13.88
N THR A 30 -17.81 -13.76 13.94
CA THR A 30 -17.76 -14.57 15.18
C THR A 30 -16.40 -14.60 15.91
N ASP A 31 -15.35 -14.04 15.32
CA ASP A 31 -13.99 -14.03 15.86
C ASP A 31 -13.53 -12.62 16.31
N THR A 32 -14.38 -11.61 16.11
CA THR A 32 -14.13 -10.22 16.52
C THR A 32 -14.87 -9.99 17.83
N ALA A 33 -14.16 -10.11 18.96
CA ALA A 33 -14.72 -9.84 20.28
C ALA A 33 -15.49 -8.50 20.28
N GLY A 34 -16.82 -8.56 20.43
CA GLY A 34 -17.66 -7.40 20.70
C GLY A 34 -18.41 -6.73 19.53
N ALA A 35 -18.31 -7.20 18.28
CA ALA A 35 -19.12 -6.63 17.19
C ALA A 35 -20.56 -7.20 17.14
N THR A 36 -21.28 -7.12 18.26
CA THR A 36 -22.70 -7.41 18.34
C THR A 36 -23.49 -6.24 17.74
N GLY A 37 -23.80 -6.30 16.44
CA GLY A 37 -24.79 -5.39 15.83
C GLY A 37 -24.63 -5.10 14.33
N GLY A 38 -23.48 -5.38 13.72
CA GLY A 38 -23.16 -4.82 12.40
C GLY A 38 -23.53 -5.66 11.17
N VAL A 39 -23.85 -6.95 11.28
CA VAL A 39 -23.98 -7.85 10.11
C VAL A 39 -25.43 -8.04 9.68
N GLN A 40 -26.21 -6.96 9.63
CA GLN A 40 -27.54 -7.02 9.01
C GLN A 40 -27.43 -6.81 7.51
N TRP A 41 -28.15 -7.64 6.77
CA TRP A 41 -28.40 -7.45 5.35
C TRP A 41 -29.18 -6.14 5.18
N ASP A 42 -28.61 -5.15 4.51
CA ASP A 42 -29.15 -3.80 4.42
C ASP A 42 -29.72 -3.50 3.02
N ALA A 43 -30.34 -2.33 2.86
CA ALA A 43 -30.99 -1.93 1.60
C ALA A 43 -30.00 -1.72 0.44
N LEU A 44 -28.70 -1.57 0.72
CA LEU A 44 -27.67 -1.45 -0.32
C LEU A 44 -27.23 -2.83 -0.83
N ASP A 45 -27.42 -3.91 -0.07
CA ASP A 45 -26.99 -5.24 -0.49
C ASP A 45 -27.57 -5.68 -1.84
N PRO A 46 -28.88 -5.53 -2.12
CA PRO A 46 -29.44 -5.88 -3.44
C PRO A 46 -28.99 -4.97 -4.59
N LEU A 47 -28.51 -3.75 -4.28
CA LEU A 47 -28.17 -2.71 -5.26
C LEU A 47 -26.66 -2.62 -5.54
N SER A 48 -25.85 -3.39 -4.82
CA SER A 48 -24.40 -3.32 -4.87
C SER A 48 -23.81 -4.51 -5.62
N LEU A 49 -22.63 -4.33 -6.18
CA LEU A 49 -21.83 -5.41 -6.70
C LEU A 49 -21.14 -6.14 -5.54
N HIS A 50 -21.17 -7.48 -5.54
CA HIS A 50 -20.45 -8.29 -4.55
C HIS A 50 -19.40 -9.12 -5.25
N LEU A 51 -18.15 -8.94 -4.85
CA LEU A 51 -17.05 -9.80 -5.25
C LEU A 51 -16.73 -10.75 -4.12
N ALA A 52 -16.42 -11.98 -4.47
CA ALA A 52 -16.05 -12.99 -3.49
C ALA A 52 -14.93 -13.89 -4.00
N VAL A 53 -14.33 -14.60 -3.06
CA VAL A 53 -13.35 -15.64 -3.36
C VAL A 53 -13.96 -17.00 -3.01
N ARG A 54 -13.94 -17.92 -3.97
CA ARG A 54 -14.28 -19.33 -3.76
C ARG A 54 -13.01 -20.18 -3.71
N ALA A 55 -12.93 -21.07 -2.74
CA ALA A 55 -11.94 -22.13 -2.69
C ALA A 55 -12.65 -23.43 -2.32
N GLU A 56 -12.35 -24.51 -3.05
CA GLU A 56 -12.93 -25.84 -2.81
C GLU A 56 -14.49 -25.83 -2.82
N GLY A 57 -15.09 -24.98 -3.67
CA GLY A 57 -16.55 -24.82 -3.77
C GLY A 57 -17.18 -23.94 -2.68
N GLN A 58 -16.43 -23.55 -1.65
CA GLN A 58 -16.91 -22.71 -0.54
C GLN A 58 -16.52 -21.24 -0.74
N LEU A 59 -17.41 -20.31 -0.36
CA LEU A 59 -17.07 -18.89 -0.23
C LEU A 59 -16.18 -18.66 1.00
N ILE A 60 -15.02 -18.05 0.80
CA ILE A 60 -14.03 -17.84 1.85
C ILE A 60 -13.77 -16.36 2.18
N ALA A 61 -14.14 -15.46 1.27
CA ALA A 61 -14.03 -14.03 1.43
C ALA A 61 -15.03 -13.28 0.55
N SER A 62 -15.45 -12.10 0.96
CA SER A 62 -16.33 -11.21 0.18
C SER A 62 -16.03 -9.74 0.45
N VAL A 63 -16.31 -8.90 -0.53
CA VAL A 63 -16.33 -7.43 -0.42
C VAL A 63 -17.50 -6.91 -1.22
N ARG A 64 -18.15 -5.86 -0.72
CA ARG A 64 -19.23 -5.17 -1.41
C ARG A 64 -18.70 -3.86 -2.00
N LEU A 65 -19.10 -3.61 -3.24
CA LEU A 65 -18.80 -2.41 -4.00
C LEU A 65 -20.13 -1.73 -4.34
N THR A 66 -20.39 -0.60 -3.70
CA THR A 66 -21.66 0.14 -3.80
C THR A 66 -21.65 1.13 -4.97
N ALA A 67 -22.83 1.61 -5.37
CA ALA A 67 -22.98 2.57 -6.47
C ALA A 67 -22.31 3.94 -6.22
N ASP A 68 -22.16 4.35 -4.95
CA ASP A 68 -21.42 5.55 -4.54
C ASP A 68 -19.89 5.35 -4.54
N ARG A 69 -19.40 4.20 -5.02
CA ARG A 69 -17.98 3.83 -5.15
C ARG A 69 -17.31 3.54 -3.81
N ARG A 70 -18.08 3.02 -2.86
CA ARG A 70 -17.59 2.59 -1.55
C ARG A 70 -17.24 1.11 -1.56
N LEU A 71 -16.10 0.78 -0.97
CA LEU A 71 -15.73 -0.59 -0.58
C LEU A 71 -16.11 -0.79 0.88
N ASP A 72 -17.01 -1.73 1.15
CA ASP A 72 -17.40 -2.09 2.51
C ASP A 72 -17.66 -3.60 2.64
N ARG A 73 -18.03 -4.04 3.85
CA ARG A 73 -18.32 -5.46 4.17
C ARG A 73 -17.20 -6.43 3.77
N LEU A 74 -15.95 -5.97 3.79
CA LEU A 74 -14.79 -6.84 3.57
C LEU A 74 -14.71 -7.88 4.70
N GLY A 75 -14.86 -9.15 4.33
CA GLY A 75 -14.80 -10.28 5.26
C GLY A 75 -13.92 -11.39 4.69
N VAL A 76 -13.08 -11.99 5.54
CA VAL A 76 -12.30 -13.18 5.22
C VAL A 76 -12.41 -14.16 6.38
N LEU A 77 -12.73 -15.42 6.07
CA LEU A 77 -12.81 -16.48 7.06
C LEU A 77 -11.49 -16.62 7.84
N PRO A 78 -11.52 -16.85 9.16
CA PRO A 78 -10.32 -16.90 10.00
C PRO A 78 -9.20 -17.81 9.47
N ASN A 79 -9.55 -19.01 9.01
CA ASN A 79 -8.60 -20.00 8.49
C ASN A 79 -7.89 -19.58 7.18
N TRP A 80 -8.45 -18.59 6.49
CA TRP A 80 -7.95 -18.05 5.22
C TRP A 80 -7.27 -16.67 5.38
N ARG A 81 -7.25 -16.09 6.58
CA ARG A 81 -6.52 -14.85 6.87
C ARG A 81 -5.01 -15.04 6.74
N ARG A 82 -4.30 -13.94 6.48
CA ARG A 82 -2.83 -13.90 6.28
C ARG A 82 -2.31 -14.74 5.09
N ARG A 83 -3.19 -15.15 4.16
CA ARG A 83 -2.84 -15.86 2.92
C ARG A 83 -2.91 -14.98 1.66
N GLY A 84 -3.08 -13.67 1.82
CA GLY A 84 -3.21 -12.71 0.71
C GLY A 84 -4.58 -12.70 0.01
N VAL A 85 -5.59 -13.38 0.57
CA VAL A 85 -6.95 -13.44 0.00
C VAL A 85 -7.61 -12.05 -0.05
N ALA A 86 -7.46 -11.25 1.02
CA ALA A 86 -8.00 -9.90 1.06
C ALA A 86 -7.35 -8.98 0.01
N ASP A 87 -6.02 -9.07 -0.13
CA ASP A 87 -5.25 -8.33 -1.13
C ASP A 87 -5.74 -8.65 -2.56
N GLN A 88 -5.90 -9.93 -2.87
CA GLN A 88 -6.39 -10.38 -4.18
C GLN A 88 -7.82 -9.90 -4.45
N LEU A 89 -8.70 -10.02 -3.46
CA LEU A 89 -10.09 -9.63 -3.58
C LEU A 89 -10.26 -8.13 -3.80
N LEU A 90 -9.59 -7.31 -2.98
CA LEU A 90 -9.64 -5.86 -3.12
C LEU A 90 -8.92 -5.38 -4.40
N ALA A 91 -7.85 -6.04 -4.83
CA ALA A 91 -7.21 -5.74 -6.12
C ALA A 91 -8.20 -5.97 -7.29
N ALA A 92 -8.94 -7.08 -7.28
CA ALA A 92 -9.99 -7.32 -8.27
C ALA A 92 -11.12 -6.29 -8.19
N ALA A 93 -11.50 -5.84 -7.00
CA ALA A 93 -12.49 -4.77 -6.85
C ALA A 93 -12.01 -3.43 -7.45
N VAL A 94 -10.72 -3.10 -7.28
CA VAL A 94 -10.12 -1.95 -7.95
C VAL A 94 -10.13 -2.11 -9.47
N ASP A 95 -9.82 -3.31 -9.99
CA ASP A 95 -9.81 -3.55 -11.43
C ASP A 95 -11.23 -3.47 -12.03
N VAL A 96 -12.24 -3.95 -11.32
CA VAL A 96 -13.64 -3.75 -11.70
C VAL A 96 -14.00 -2.26 -11.75
N ALA A 97 -13.63 -1.49 -10.73
CA ALA A 97 -13.87 -0.04 -10.72
C ALA A 97 -13.19 0.67 -11.90
N ARG A 98 -11.98 0.25 -12.27
CA ARG A 98 -11.28 0.75 -13.47
C ARG A 98 -12.02 0.40 -14.76
N GLN A 99 -12.54 -0.83 -14.89
CA GLN A 99 -13.32 -1.26 -16.05
C GLN A 99 -14.62 -0.47 -16.18
N HIS A 100 -15.23 -0.06 -15.07
CA HIS A 100 -16.38 0.85 -15.05
C HIS A 100 -16.03 2.32 -15.30
N GLY A 101 -14.75 2.67 -15.44
CA GLY A 101 -14.31 4.05 -15.63
C GLY A 101 -14.51 4.94 -14.40
N TRP A 102 -14.57 4.37 -13.20
CA TRP A 102 -14.74 5.15 -11.98
C TRP A 102 -13.46 5.95 -11.68
N PRO A 103 -13.58 7.24 -11.32
CA PRO A 103 -12.40 8.07 -11.07
C PRO A 103 -11.76 7.80 -9.70
N SER A 104 -12.50 7.24 -8.75
CA SER A 104 -12.01 6.98 -7.40
C SER A 104 -12.84 5.93 -6.67
N LEU A 105 -12.25 5.40 -5.59
CA LEU A 105 -12.86 4.52 -4.61
C LEU A 105 -12.63 5.08 -3.21
N HIS A 106 -13.54 4.78 -2.28
CA HIS A 106 -13.34 5.10 -0.86
C HIS A 106 -13.79 3.95 0.04
N ALA A 107 -13.31 3.91 1.28
CA ALA A 107 -13.65 2.89 2.27
C ALA A 107 -13.50 3.44 3.68
N CYS A 108 -14.18 2.81 4.64
CA CYS A 108 -13.92 2.98 6.06
C CYS A 108 -13.54 1.60 6.63
N PRO A 109 -12.27 1.17 6.46
CA PRO A 109 -11.81 -0.13 6.93
C PRO A 109 -11.79 -0.18 8.46
N SER A 110 -11.92 -1.40 9.00
CA SER A 110 -11.57 -1.63 10.40
C SER A 110 -10.05 -1.49 10.61
N PRO A 111 -9.57 -1.22 11.84
CA PRO A 111 -8.13 -1.12 12.12
C PRO A 111 -7.31 -2.33 11.64
N ALA A 112 -7.90 -3.53 11.69
CA ALA A 112 -7.27 -4.75 11.21
C ALA A 112 -7.14 -4.82 9.67
N ALA A 113 -7.96 -4.06 8.93
CA ALA A 113 -7.99 -4.03 7.48
C ALA A 113 -7.22 -2.84 6.87
N GLU A 114 -6.94 -1.78 7.61
CA GLU A 114 -6.23 -0.57 7.12
C GLU A 114 -4.94 -0.91 6.36
N ALA A 115 -4.14 -1.84 6.89
CA ALA A 115 -2.91 -2.27 6.25
C ALA A 115 -3.13 -2.92 4.87
N VAL A 116 -4.27 -3.60 4.64
CA VAL A 116 -4.62 -4.19 3.34
C VAL A 116 -4.95 -3.10 2.33
N PHE A 117 -5.70 -2.09 2.74
CA PHE A 117 -6.03 -0.94 1.90
C PHE A 117 -4.78 -0.13 1.54
N ALA A 118 -3.88 0.12 2.50
CA ALA A 118 -2.61 0.79 2.25
C ALA A 118 -1.73 0.05 1.22
N ARG A 119 -1.64 -1.29 1.28
CA ARG A 119 -0.90 -2.09 0.27
C ARG A 119 -1.49 -1.98 -1.14
N LEU A 120 -2.77 -1.64 -1.24
CA LEU A 120 -3.44 -1.36 -2.51
C LEU A 120 -3.49 0.12 -2.82
N GLY A 121 -2.68 0.97 -2.18
CA GLY A 121 -2.56 2.39 -2.53
C GLY A 121 -3.77 3.23 -2.18
N PHE A 122 -4.57 2.81 -1.19
CA PHE A 122 -5.51 3.72 -0.54
C PHE A 122 -4.75 4.57 0.47
N LEU A 123 -5.06 5.87 0.49
CA LEU A 123 -4.49 6.84 1.43
C LEU A 123 -5.57 7.24 2.45
N PRO A 124 -5.22 7.44 3.72
CA PRO A 124 -6.12 8.04 4.70
C PRO A 124 -6.39 9.51 4.34
N ASP A 125 -7.61 9.98 4.60
CA ASP A 125 -7.94 11.40 4.53
C ASP A 125 -7.27 12.15 5.68
N ALA A 126 -6.56 13.25 5.39
CA ALA A 126 -5.96 14.09 6.43
C ALA A 126 -6.96 14.72 7.42
N GLY A 127 -8.26 14.72 7.08
CA GLY A 127 -9.31 15.37 7.87
C GLY A 127 -9.97 14.51 8.95
N THR A 128 -9.69 13.21 9.07
CA THR A 128 -10.58 12.32 9.85
C THR A 128 -10.47 12.40 11.38
N LEU A 129 -9.65 13.30 11.94
CA LEU A 129 -9.72 13.60 13.38
C LEU A 129 -10.84 14.60 13.72
N SER A 130 -11.56 15.18 12.76
CA SER A 130 -12.70 16.06 13.05
C SER A 130 -13.70 16.11 11.89
N SER A 131 -14.97 15.77 12.21
CA SER A 131 -16.21 15.96 11.45
C SER A 131 -16.83 14.69 10.82
N PRO A 132 -17.71 13.99 11.56
CA PRO A 132 -18.53 12.88 11.04
C PRO A 132 -19.70 13.33 10.12
N GLU A 133 -19.73 14.56 9.61
CA GLU A 133 -20.94 15.14 9.00
C GLU A 133 -21.00 15.14 7.46
N ARG A 134 -20.04 14.54 6.74
CA ARG A 134 -20.04 14.57 5.25
C ARG A 134 -20.28 13.23 4.54
N ILE A 135 -20.67 12.18 5.24
CA ILE A 135 -21.08 10.93 4.60
C ILE A 135 -22.41 10.50 5.22
N GLY A 136 -23.47 10.52 4.41
CA GLY A 136 -24.82 10.19 4.84
C GLY A 136 -24.88 8.81 5.53
N GLN A 137 -25.39 8.86 6.76
CA GLN A 137 -26.12 7.85 7.53
C GLN A 137 -25.70 6.36 7.42
N ALA A 138 -25.38 5.82 8.61
CA ALA A 138 -25.16 4.42 9.00
C ALA A 138 -23.70 3.88 8.93
N TYR A 139 -22.77 4.54 9.62
CA TYR A 139 -21.52 3.89 10.05
C TYR A 139 -21.15 4.25 11.49
N ASP A 140 -21.59 3.42 12.43
CA ASP A 140 -21.21 3.44 13.85
C ASP A 140 -19.87 2.71 14.09
N ALA A 141 -18.93 2.78 13.15
CA ALA A 141 -17.63 2.13 13.25
C ALA A 141 -16.50 3.18 13.28
N PRO A 142 -15.64 3.18 14.32
CA PRO A 142 -14.47 4.06 14.39
C PRO A 142 -13.40 3.54 13.42
N GLY A 143 -13.38 4.06 12.20
CA GLY A 143 -12.38 3.75 11.19
C GLY A 143 -11.90 5.01 10.48
N THR A 144 -10.64 5.03 10.07
CA THR A 144 -10.10 6.12 9.25
C THR A 144 -10.66 5.99 7.84
N VAL A 145 -11.25 7.06 7.30
CA VAL A 145 -11.68 7.06 5.89
C VAL A 145 -10.43 7.01 5.01
N VAL A 146 -10.43 6.08 4.06
CA VAL A 146 -9.37 5.94 3.07
C VAL A 146 -9.94 6.09 1.67
N HIS A 147 -9.18 6.70 0.77
CA HIS A 147 -9.56 6.89 -0.61
C HIS A 147 -8.44 6.46 -1.56
N ARG A 148 -8.81 6.13 -2.79
CA ARG A 148 -7.88 5.85 -3.89
C ARG A 148 -8.41 6.46 -5.16
N ARG A 149 -7.61 7.32 -5.80
CA ARG A 149 -7.90 7.78 -7.16
C ARG A 149 -7.49 6.73 -8.18
N LEU A 150 -8.21 6.71 -9.30
CA LEU A 150 -7.99 5.85 -10.46
C LEU A 150 -7.78 6.67 -11.74
N ASP A 151 -8.03 7.98 -11.67
CA ASP A 151 -7.97 8.94 -12.77
C ASP A 151 -6.75 9.89 -12.74
N GLY A 152 -5.97 9.90 -11.67
CA GLY A 152 -4.82 10.81 -11.54
C GLY A 152 -4.18 10.82 -10.15
N PRO A 153 -3.07 11.56 -10.00
CA PRO A 153 -2.27 11.56 -8.79
C PRO A 153 -3.04 12.01 -7.54
N MET A 154 -2.56 11.55 -6.39
CA MET A 154 -3.11 11.84 -5.07
C MET A 154 -2.11 12.66 -4.26
N ALA A 155 -2.62 13.66 -3.55
CA ALA A 155 -1.82 14.39 -2.57
C ALA A 155 -1.47 13.48 -1.38
N VAL A 156 -0.28 13.70 -0.83
CA VAL A 156 0.20 13.06 0.39
C VAL A 156 0.49 14.19 1.39
N ASP A 157 -0.49 14.45 2.23
CA ASP A 157 -0.60 15.62 3.10
C ASP A 157 -0.42 15.30 4.59
N SER A 158 -0.05 14.06 4.89
CA SER A 158 0.21 13.61 6.25
C SER A 158 1.26 12.49 6.28
N PHE A 159 1.90 12.33 7.43
CA PHE A 159 2.83 11.23 7.64
C PHE A 159 2.17 9.85 7.49
N THR A 160 0.93 9.68 7.95
CA THR A 160 0.18 8.43 7.77
C THR A 160 -0.10 8.16 6.29
N ALA A 161 -0.43 9.20 5.50
CA ALA A 161 -0.55 9.08 4.05
C ALA A 161 0.79 8.74 3.38
N ALA A 162 1.92 9.28 3.87
CA ALA A 162 3.25 8.94 3.36
C ALA A 162 3.61 7.46 3.59
N LEU A 163 3.26 6.91 4.76
CA LEU A 163 3.41 5.49 5.06
C LEU A 163 2.57 4.63 4.10
N ALA A 164 1.31 5.00 3.88
CA ALA A 164 0.40 4.29 2.98
C ALA A 164 0.86 4.37 1.52
N ALA A 165 1.25 5.55 1.05
CA ALA A 165 1.76 5.79 -0.30
C ALA A 165 3.00 4.95 -0.59
N THR A 166 3.97 4.95 0.33
CA THR A 166 5.20 4.17 0.18
C THR A 166 4.94 2.68 0.24
N THR A 167 4.05 2.23 1.13
CA THR A 167 3.64 0.81 1.24
C THR A 167 2.97 0.33 -0.05
N GLY A 168 2.01 1.09 -0.59
CA GLY A 168 1.31 0.77 -1.83
C GLY A 168 2.25 0.74 -3.03
N LEU A 169 3.18 1.70 -3.11
CA LEU A 169 4.21 1.74 -4.15
C LEU A 169 5.09 0.49 -4.12
N LEU A 170 5.65 0.14 -2.96
CA LEU A 170 6.53 -1.02 -2.80
C LEU A 170 5.81 -2.33 -3.13
N CYS A 171 4.50 -2.42 -2.83
CA CYS A 171 3.67 -3.57 -3.17
C CYS A 171 3.34 -3.65 -4.67
N ALA A 172 3.23 -2.50 -5.35
CA ALA A 172 3.00 -2.43 -6.79
C ALA A 172 4.29 -2.59 -7.63
N ALA A 173 5.46 -2.32 -7.04
CA ALA A 173 6.75 -2.38 -7.72
C ALA A 173 7.09 -3.79 -8.23
N ARG A 174 7.57 -3.88 -9.47
CA ARG A 174 7.78 -5.17 -10.16
C ARG A 174 9.23 -5.57 -10.20
N ARG A 175 10.13 -4.72 -10.68
CA ARG A 175 11.54 -5.10 -10.90
C ARG A 175 12.51 -4.25 -10.10
N GLN A 176 12.24 -2.95 -10.05
CA GLN A 176 13.14 -2.01 -9.39
C GLN A 176 12.40 -1.06 -8.45
N VAL A 177 13.12 -0.65 -7.41
CA VAL A 177 12.76 0.47 -6.56
C VAL A 177 13.98 1.39 -6.48
N LEU A 178 13.80 2.65 -6.83
CA LEU A 178 14.80 3.71 -6.72
C LEU A 178 14.41 4.64 -5.59
N ILE A 179 15.32 4.90 -4.67
CA ILE A 179 15.08 5.75 -3.49
C ILE A 179 16.10 6.88 -3.51
N TYR A 180 15.63 8.11 -3.64
CA TYR A 180 16.43 9.30 -3.43
C TYR A 180 16.03 9.92 -2.09
N THR A 181 16.96 9.97 -1.13
CA THR A 181 16.69 10.39 0.24
C THR A 181 17.80 11.28 0.79
N ARG A 182 17.46 12.11 1.79
CA ARG A 182 18.45 12.96 2.48
C ARG A 182 19.34 12.11 3.38
N ALA A 183 18.75 11.48 4.39
CA ALA A 183 19.45 10.71 5.42
C ALA A 183 18.71 9.40 5.75
N LEU A 184 18.28 8.66 4.71
CA LEU A 184 17.54 7.39 4.78
C LEU A 184 16.12 7.44 5.33
N ASP A 185 15.65 8.60 5.78
CA ASP A 185 14.33 8.83 6.37
C ASP A 185 13.85 7.68 7.28
N PRO A 186 14.55 7.39 8.42
CA PRO A 186 14.17 6.32 9.33
C PRO A 186 12.69 6.33 9.76
N PRO A 187 12.04 7.50 10.03
CA PRO A 187 10.60 7.52 10.33
C PRO A 187 9.75 6.82 9.25
N LEU A 188 10.11 6.97 7.98
CA LEU A 188 9.39 6.37 6.85
C LEU A 188 9.79 4.91 6.63
N PHE A 189 11.08 4.64 6.42
CA PHE A 189 11.55 3.33 5.95
C PHE A 189 11.72 2.29 7.04
N ASP A 190 11.88 2.70 8.31
CA ASP A 190 11.96 1.78 9.43
C ASP A 190 10.59 1.54 10.09
N ASN A 191 9.54 2.22 9.63
CA ASN A 191 8.18 1.90 10.01
C ASN A 191 7.86 0.45 9.61
N ALA A 192 7.25 -0.31 10.53
CA ALA A 192 7.01 -1.74 10.35
C ALA A 192 6.27 -2.10 9.06
N ALA A 193 5.29 -1.28 8.63
CA ALA A 193 4.52 -1.56 7.42
C ALA A 193 5.36 -1.36 6.15
N VAL A 194 6.11 -0.26 6.08
CA VAL A 194 6.99 0.06 4.94
C VAL A 194 8.16 -0.91 4.86
N LEU A 195 8.81 -1.20 5.99
CA LEU A 195 9.93 -2.13 6.06
C LEU A 195 9.51 -3.56 5.66
N ASP A 196 8.33 -4.01 6.09
CA ASP A 196 7.80 -5.31 5.67
C ASP A 196 7.49 -5.34 4.17
N ALA A 197 6.92 -4.27 3.61
CA ALA A 197 6.69 -4.16 2.16
C ALA A 197 8.01 -4.19 1.38
N LEU A 198 9.03 -3.44 1.83
CA LEU A 198 10.36 -3.42 1.22
C LEU A 198 11.04 -4.80 1.29
N ARG A 199 10.95 -5.48 2.44
CA ARG A 199 11.46 -6.84 2.62
C ARG A 199 10.76 -7.84 1.68
N ARG A 200 9.43 -7.78 1.58
CA ARG A 200 8.68 -8.65 0.65
C ARG A 200 9.06 -8.39 -0.79
N PHE A 201 9.20 -7.13 -1.18
CA PHE A 201 9.70 -6.76 -2.52
C PHE A 201 11.08 -7.36 -2.79
N ALA A 202 12.03 -7.15 -1.87
CA ALA A 202 13.43 -7.55 -2.03
C ALA A 202 13.63 -9.08 -2.03
N THR A 203 12.78 -9.82 -1.32
CA THR A 203 12.86 -11.29 -1.19
C THR A 203 11.95 -12.05 -2.17
N ALA A 204 11.11 -11.34 -2.93
CA ALA A 204 10.25 -11.98 -3.91
C ALA A 204 11.08 -12.64 -5.02
N ARG A 205 10.53 -13.73 -5.59
CA ARG A 205 11.11 -14.38 -6.77
C ARG A 205 11.25 -13.32 -7.88
N HIS A 206 12.29 -13.42 -8.72
CA HIS A 206 12.74 -12.47 -9.76
C HIS A 206 13.98 -11.64 -9.37
N ASP A 207 14.65 -11.08 -10.38
CA ASP A 207 15.81 -10.19 -10.23
C ASP A 207 15.34 -8.82 -9.74
N LYS A 208 15.23 -8.68 -8.41
CA LYS A 208 14.80 -7.48 -7.71
C LYS A 208 15.99 -6.56 -7.47
N ARG A 209 15.77 -5.25 -7.61
CA ARG A 209 16.80 -4.23 -7.39
C ARG A 209 16.26 -3.09 -6.56
N VAL A 210 17.04 -2.69 -5.56
CA VAL A 210 16.80 -1.48 -4.76
C VAL A 210 18.05 -0.63 -4.85
N HIS A 211 17.94 0.53 -5.48
CA HIS A 211 19.04 1.51 -5.57
C HIS A 211 18.71 2.71 -4.70
N VAL A 212 19.65 3.08 -3.83
CA VAL A 212 19.45 4.17 -2.86
C VAL A 212 20.53 5.22 -3.05
N LEU A 213 20.11 6.46 -3.31
CA LEU A 213 20.95 7.65 -3.28
C LEU A 213 20.76 8.38 -1.96
N VAL A 214 21.86 8.69 -1.29
CA VAL A 214 21.89 9.33 0.03
C VAL A 214 22.68 10.63 -0.07
N GLN A 215 22.07 11.75 0.32
CA GLN A 215 22.76 13.06 0.33
C GLN A 215 23.67 13.21 1.55
N ASP A 216 23.13 12.99 2.74
CA ASP A 216 23.84 13.13 4.01
C ASP A 216 24.17 11.74 4.58
N THR A 217 25.32 11.23 4.16
CA THR A 217 25.83 9.93 4.59
C THR A 217 26.26 9.90 6.05
N ALA A 218 26.63 11.06 6.64
CA ALA A 218 27.03 11.14 8.03
C ALA A 218 25.83 10.92 8.95
N SER A 219 24.73 11.64 8.72
CA SER A 219 23.47 11.44 9.45
C SER A 219 22.89 10.05 9.20
N ALA A 220 22.99 9.54 7.96
CA ALA A 220 22.55 8.20 7.61
C ALA A 220 23.34 7.10 8.35
N ALA A 221 24.67 7.20 8.43
CA ALA A 221 25.52 6.24 9.14
C ALA A 221 25.35 6.29 10.67
N ALA A 222 25.09 7.48 11.21
CA ALA A 222 24.78 7.65 12.63
C ALA A 222 23.40 7.06 13.00
N SER A 223 22.50 6.92 12.01
CA SER A 223 21.20 6.30 12.23
C SER A 223 21.32 4.77 12.38
N SER A 224 20.68 4.20 13.40
CA SER A 224 20.56 2.75 13.55
C SER A 224 19.45 2.19 12.65
N SER A 225 19.52 2.48 11.35
CA SER A 225 18.42 2.20 10.41
C SER A 225 18.16 0.71 10.20
N ALA A 226 16.89 0.33 10.27
CA ALA A 226 16.43 -1.03 9.96
C ALA A 226 16.53 -1.36 8.47
N MET A 227 16.34 -0.37 7.59
CA MET A 227 16.58 -0.53 6.16
C MET A 227 18.03 -0.89 5.84
N LEU A 228 19.02 -0.28 6.51
CA LEU A 228 20.44 -0.65 6.32
C LEU A 228 20.72 -2.08 6.78
N ARG A 229 20.21 -2.48 7.94
CA ARG A 229 20.32 -3.88 8.42
C ARG A 229 19.69 -4.89 7.45
N LEU A 230 18.57 -4.52 6.80
CA LEU A 230 17.96 -5.35 5.76
C LEU A 230 18.86 -5.44 4.54
N ALA A 231 19.41 -4.32 4.09
CA ALA A 231 20.31 -4.25 2.94
C ALA A 231 21.59 -5.08 3.13
N GLN A 232 22.19 -5.03 4.31
CA GLN A 232 23.37 -5.83 4.66
C GLN A 232 23.13 -7.35 4.52
N ARG A 233 21.89 -7.80 4.71
CA ARG A 233 21.48 -9.21 4.54
C ARG A 233 21.14 -9.57 3.10
N LEU A 234 20.95 -8.58 2.22
CA LEU A 234 20.54 -8.74 0.83
C LEU A 234 21.42 -7.88 -0.12
N PRO A 235 22.76 -8.04 -0.07
CA PRO A 235 23.69 -7.16 -0.79
C PRO A 235 23.64 -7.29 -2.31
N SER A 236 23.04 -8.38 -2.84
CA SER A 236 22.82 -8.54 -4.28
C SER A 236 21.64 -7.70 -4.80
N VAL A 237 20.69 -7.37 -3.92
CA VAL A 237 19.47 -6.63 -4.26
C VAL A 237 19.65 -5.14 -4.00
N PHE A 238 20.27 -4.79 -2.87
CA PHE A 238 20.45 -3.41 -2.45
C PHE A 238 21.79 -2.84 -2.91
N ARG A 239 21.78 -1.63 -3.46
CA ARG A 239 22.99 -0.84 -3.73
C ARG A 239 22.81 0.58 -3.23
N PHE A 240 23.85 1.11 -2.60
CA PHE A 240 23.86 2.46 -2.05
C PHE A 240 24.94 3.30 -2.71
N ARG A 241 24.61 4.56 -3.00
CA ARG A 241 25.56 5.57 -3.47
C ARG A 241 25.37 6.88 -2.71
N ALA A 242 26.49 7.54 -2.47
CA ALA A 242 26.55 8.84 -1.82
C ALA A 242 26.55 9.92 -2.90
N VAL A 243 25.61 10.86 -2.80
CA VAL A 243 25.58 12.03 -3.66
C VAL A 243 26.83 12.88 -3.35
N SER A 244 27.67 13.07 -4.36
CA SER A 244 28.95 13.77 -4.26
C SER A 244 28.95 15.15 -4.92
N ASP A 245 28.08 15.36 -5.92
CA ASP A 245 27.98 16.62 -6.64
C ASP A 245 27.24 17.67 -5.79
N PRO A 246 27.83 18.87 -5.55
CA PRO A 246 27.18 19.92 -4.78
C PRO A 246 25.81 20.37 -5.33
N VAL A 247 25.60 20.31 -6.65
CA VAL A 247 24.32 20.68 -7.27
C VAL A 247 23.24 19.72 -6.81
N ASP A 248 23.53 18.42 -6.80
CA ASP A 248 22.59 17.40 -6.35
C ASP A 248 22.43 17.38 -4.83
N ALA A 249 23.50 17.69 -4.09
CA ALA A 249 23.42 17.81 -2.64
C ALA A 249 22.47 18.95 -2.21
N SER A 250 22.29 19.96 -3.08
CA SER A 250 21.33 21.05 -2.87
C SER A 250 19.90 20.70 -3.30
N PHE A 251 19.68 19.54 -3.93
CA PHE A 251 18.36 19.11 -4.38
C PHE A 251 17.42 18.90 -3.18
N ALA A 252 16.40 19.75 -3.07
CA ALA A 252 15.52 19.76 -1.90
C ALA A 252 14.58 18.54 -1.86
N SER A 253 14.22 18.03 -3.04
CA SER A 253 13.21 16.99 -3.19
C SER A 253 13.75 15.60 -2.93
N VAL A 254 12.86 14.71 -2.54
CA VAL A 254 13.12 13.29 -2.33
C VAL A 254 12.01 12.48 -2.94
N TYR A 255 12.31 11.26 -3.35
CA TYR A 255 11.32 10.43 -4.00
C TYR A 255 11.63 8.95 -3.89
N VAL A 256 10.57 8.16 -3.99
CA VAL A 256 10.61 6.71 -4.19
C VAL A 256 9.93 6.42 -5.51
N VAL A 257 10.58 5.64 -6.37
CA VAL A 257 10.08 5.33 -7.71
C VAL A 257 10.15 3.83 -7.93
N GLY A 258 9.04 3.25 -8.38
CA GLY A 258 9.00 1.92 -9.00
C GLY A 258 8.72 2.04 -10.50
N ASP A 259 8.57 0.90 -11.17
CA ASP A 259 8.46 0.81 -12.62
C ASP A 259 7.34 1.71 -13.23
N GLU A 260 6.19 1.80 -12.57
CA GLU A 260 5.03 2.61 -13.02
C GLU A 260 4.42 3.46 -11.89
N ALA A 261 5.07 3.47 -10.73
CA ALA A 261 4.57 4.15 -9.54
C ALA A 261 5.63 5.11 -9.00
N TYR A 262 5.19 6.22 -8.40
CA TYR A 262 6.09 7.14 -7.73
C TYR A 262 5.44 7.71 -6.47
N TYR A 263 6.28 8.06 -5.51
CA TYR A 263 5.96 8.93 -4.39
C TYR A 263 7.03 10.03 -4.37
N PHE A 264 6.60 11.27 -4.57
CA PHE A 264 7.47 12.44 -4.69
C PHE A 264 7.16 13.44 -3.58
N ARG A 265 8.20 13.96 -2.94
CA ARG A 265 8.10 15.06 -1.97
C ARG A 265 8.96 16.24 -2.44
N PRO A 266 8.36 17.41 -2.71
CA PRO A 266 9.10 18.63 -3.03
C PRO A 266 10.10 19.00 -1.93
N THR A 267 9.72 18.83 -0.66
CA THR A 267 10.55 19.17 0.50
C THR A 267 10.93 17.92 1.30
N GLY A 268 12.19 17.50 1.24
CA GLY A 268 12.60 16.20 1.76
C GLY A 268 12.47 15.95 3.27
N HIS A 269 12.40 17.01 4.07
CA HIS A 269 12.22 16.91 5.53
C HIS A 269 10.74 16.91 5.96
N ARG A 270 9.80 17.08 5.01
CA ARG A 270 8.36 17.11 5.25
C ARG A 270 7.68 15.83 4.76
N PHE A 271 6.46 15.61 5.22
CA PHE A 271 5.61 14.49 4.78
C PHE A 271 4.19 14.96 4.41
N ASP A 272 3.95 16.26 4.42
CA ASP A 272 2.66 16.92 4.24
C ASP A 272 2.56 17.73 2.95
N ASP A 273 3.51 17.56 2.03
CA ASP A 273 3.58 18.28 0.74
C ASP A 273 3.82 17.34 -0.46
N GLY A 274 3.60 16.04 -0.27
CA GLY A 274 3.92 15.02 -1.27
C GLY A 274 2.81 14.75 -2.30
N GLU A 275 3.17 13.96 -3.30
CA GLU A 275 2.25 13.45 -4.32
C GLU A 275 2.62 11.99 -4.64
N THR A 276 1.61 11.14 -4.84
CA THR A 276 1.81 9.75 -5.25
C THR A 276 0.90 9.35 -6.39
N TRP A 277 1.39 8.46 -7.24
CA TRP A 277 0.57 7.81 -8.25
C TRP A 277 1.04 6.40 -8.55
N LEU A 278 0.12 5.43 -8.55
CA LEU A 278 0.43 4.02 -8.85
C LEU A 278 0.35 3.67 -10.34
N SER A 279 -0.08 4.61 -11.19
CA SER A 279 -0.20 4.42 -12.64
C SER A 279 0.42 5.60 -13.38
N GLY A 280 1.55 6.08 -12.85
CA GLY A 280 2.24 7.31 -13.25
C GLY A 280 3.46 7.09 -14.13
N ALA A 281 3.37 6.18 -15.10
CA ALA A 281 4.50 5.76 -15.92
C ALA A 281 5.30 6.93 -16.55
N ALA A 282 4.63 8.01 -16.99
CA ALA A 282 5.31 9.17 -17.54
C ALA A 282 6.22 9.87 -16.52
N ARG A 283 5.71 10.10 -15.30
CA ARG A 283 6.47 10.75 -14.23
C ARG A 283 7.49 9.81 -13.59
N SER A 284 7.20 8.53 -13.45
CA SER A 284 8.19 7.51 -13.05
C SER A 284 9.39 7.52 -13.99
N ARG A 285 9.18 7.47 -15.33
CA ARG A 285 10.28 7.55 -16.31
C ARG A 285 11.07 8.86 -16.26
N GLN A 286 10.42 9.97 -15.91
CA GLN A 286 11.12 11.24 -15.70
C GLN A 286 12.08 11.14 -14.50
N LEU A 287 11.56 10.71 -13.35
CA LEU A 287 12.33 10.56 -12.13
C LEU A 287 13.41 9.47 -12.24
N GLU A 288 13.15 8.38 -12.96
CA GLU A 288 14.15 7.34 -13.25
C GLU A 288 15.33 7.88 -14.06
N ARG A 289 15.09 8.75 -15.06
CA ARG A 289 16.16 9.37 -15.85
C ARG A 289 16.99 10.33 -15.01
N GLU A 290 16.34 11.14 -14.18
CA GLU A 290 17.01 12.03 -13.24
C GLU A 290 17.85 11.24 -12.23
N PHE A 291 17.27 10.20 -11.63
CA PHE A 291 17.96 9.29 -10.73
C PHE A 291 19.20 8.67 -11.39
N ALA A 292 19.07 8.18 -12.63
CA ALA A 292 20.19 7.56 -13.35
C ALA A 292 21.35 8.55 -13.59
N GLN A 293 21.05 9.81 -13.92
CA GLN A 293 22.08 10.85 -14.09
C GLN A 293 22.84 11.11 -12.78
N ILE A 294 22.13 11.22 -11.65
CA ILE A 294 22.75 11.41 -10.34
C ILE A 294 23.53 10.15 -9.93
N TRP A 295 22.97 8.98 -10.20
CA TRP A 295 23.56 7.69 -9.86
C TRP A 295 24.94 7.49 -10.46
N GLU A 296 25.12 7.79 -11.75
CA GLU A 296 26.39 7.59 -12.46
C GLU A 296 27.53 8.45 -11.89
N ARG A 297 27.25 9.69 -11.47
CA ARG A 297 28.24 10.61 -10.88
C ARG A 297 28.42 10.44 -9.36
N SER A 298 27.51 9.73 -8.70
CA SER A 298 27.57 9.48 -7.25
C SER A 298 28.64 8.45 -6.90
N ALA A 299 29.29 8.65 -5.76
CA ALA A 299 30.29 7.72 -5.25
C ALA A 299 29.64 6.47 -4.64
N LEU A 300 30.34 5.33 -4.65
CA LEU A 300 29.90 4.18 -3.87
C LEU A 300 29.87 4.55 -2.39
N TRP A 301 28.73 4.34 -1.74
CA TRP A 301 28.65 4.51 -0.31
C TRP A 301 29.03 3.19 0.35
N ASN A 302 30.33 3.06 0.60
CA ASN A 302 30.83 2.05 1.51
C ASN A 302 30.46 2.55 2.90
N GLU A 303 29.42 1.99 3.51
CA GLU A 303 29.16 2.22 4.93
C GLU A 303 30.51 2.12 5.68
N PRO A 304 30.80 2.96 6.68
CA PRO A 304 31.85 2.62 7.61
C PRO A 304 31.44 1.27 8.19
N ARG A 305 32.12 0.19 7.76
CA ARG A 305 32.00 -1.12 8.39
C ARG A 305 32.08 -0.82 9.87
N ALA A 306 31.00 -1.07 10.62
CA ALA A 306 31.05 -1.00 12.06
C ALA A 306 32.26 -1.85 12.45
N LEU A 307 33.33 -1.19 12.91
CA LEU A 307 34.45 -1.85 13.52
C LEU A 307 33.83 -2.65 14.65
N GLY A 308 33.87 -3.98 14.52
CA GLY A 308 33.38 -4.87 15.54
C GLY A 308 34.09 -4.52 16.85
N ILE A 309 33.29 -4.20 17.86
CA ILE A 309 33.65 -4.28 19.25
C ILE A 309 32.62 -5.21 19.89
#